data_AF-X1AJ65-F1
#
_entry.id   AF-X1AJ65-F1
#
_cell.length_a   1.000
_cell.length_b   1.000
_cell.length_c   1.000
_cell.angle_alpha   90.00
_cell.angle_beta   90.00
_cell.angle_gamma   90.00
#
_symmetry.space_group_name_H-M   'P 1'
#
loop_
_entity.id
_entity.type
_entity.pdbx_description
1 polymer ?
#
loop_
_entity_poly.entity_id
_entity_poly.type
_entity_poly.pdbx_seq_one_letter_code
_entity_poly.pdbx_strand_id
1 'polypeptide(L)'
;EIENLLGEKSEIFCDYYSVTSIGNWEENNILLITQKKEDLLKKYQISEEVFDSTISESKKILFEERNKRVRPGLDDKILTSWNSLMLKGYIDAYMAFGESKFLLAAIKNGDFILNEMMSDDGRLDRNYKNGKSTINAFLDDYSYTMEAFISMYEVTFDEKWIYAAKKLADYVIAHFKENKSDFFFYTSDIDKPLIARKIDFSDNVTPSSNSSLTMGLLNLSRFFYDQPYEALANNIIKAIKPHAIKNPTFNSYWLSAAIKLTYPFYELG
;
A
#
# COMPACT_ATOMS: atom_id res chain seq x y z
N GLU A 1 -17.01 23.11 -24.23
CA GLU A 1 -17.47 23.12 -22.82
C GLU A 1 -16.80 24.25 -22.03
N ILE A 2 -15.46 24.25 -21.93
CA ILE A 2 -14.70 25.30 -21.21
C ILE A 2 -15.04 26.70 -21.72
N GLU A 3 -15.00 26.91 -23.05
CA GLU A 3 -15.37 28.19 -23.67
C GLU A 3 -16.79 28.64 -23.31
N ASN A 4 -17.76 27.71 -23.36
CA ASN A 4 -19.15 28.01 -23.04
C ASN A 4 -19.36 28.37 -21.56
N LEU A 5 -18.62 27.74 -20.64
CA LEU A 5 -18.79 27.94 -19.19
C LEU A 5 -17.98 29.13 -18.67
N LEU A 6 -16.81 29.40 -19.24
CA LEU A 6 -15.88 30.41 -18.76
C LEU A 6 -15.95 31.75 -19.51
N GLY A 7 -16.54 31.76 -20.72
CA GLY A 7 -16.61 32.97 -21.55
C GLY A 7 -15.23 33.58 -21.76
N GLU A 8 -15.08 34.87 -21.47
CA GLU A 8 -13.81 35.62 -21.63
C GLU A 8 -12.63 35.02 -20.84
N LYS A 9 -12.90 34.26 -19.76
CA LYS A 9 -11.86 33.61 -18.96
C LYS A 9 -11.31 32.34 -19.62
N SER A 10 -11.97 31.83 -20.66
CA SER A 10 -11.61 30.55 -21.27
C SER A 10 -10.25 30.58 -21.94
N GLU A 11 -9.87 31.69 -22.56
CA GLU A 11 -8.60 31.79 -23.31
C GLU A 11 -7.40 31.63 -22.36
N ILE A 12 -7.37 32.42 -21.28
CA ILE A 12 -6.34 32.35 -20.23
C ILE A 12 -6.30 30.95 -19.60
N PHE A 13 -7.47 30.36 -19.34
CA PHE A 13 -7.56 29.02 -18.77
C PHE A 13 -7.02 27.93 -19.72
N CYS A 14 -7.40 27.99 -21.00
CA CYS A 14 -6.96 27.03 -22.00
C CYS A 14 -5.46 27.11 -22.23
N ASP A 15 -4.90 28.31 -22.32
CA ASP A 15 -3.45 28.51 -22.44
C ASP A 15 -2.69 27.98 -21.23
N TYR A 16 -3.18 28.25 -20.03
CA TYR A 16 -2.54 27.79 -18.80
C TYR A 16 -2.54 26.26 -18.68
N TYR A 17 -3.62 25.61 -19.10
CA TYR A 17 -3.79 24.16 -19.05
C TYR A 17 -3.51 23.43 -20.37
N SER A 18 -2.92 24.12 -21.34
CA SER A 18 -2.58 23.60 -22.67
C SER A 18 -3.77 22.93 -23.37
N VAL A 19 -4.98 23.45 -23.19
CA VAL A 19 -6.21 22.92 -23.79
C VAL A 19 -6.28 23.37 -25.24
N THR A 20 -6.54 22.42 -26.14
CA THR A 20 -6.69 22.69 -27.57
C THR A 20 -8.03 22.17 -28.08
N SER A 21 -8.47 22.67 -29.24
CA SER A 21 -9.71 22.22 -29.88
C SER A 21 -9.65 20.76 -30.37
N ILE A 22 -8.46 20.26 -30.71
CA ILE A 22 -8.23 18.87 -31.16
C ILE A 22 -7.90 17.89 -30.03
N GLY A 23 -7.68 18.39 -28.81
CA GLY A 23 -7.13 17.60 -27.71
C GLY A 23 -5.60 17.73 -27.61
N ASN A 24 -5.07 17.57 -26.40
CA ASN A 24 -3.63 17.59 -26.13
C ASN A 24 -3.08 16.21 -25.74
N TRP A 25 -3.96 15.22 -25.57
CA TRP A 25 -3.62 13.82 -25.37
C TRP A 25 -4.65 12.95 -26.07
N GLU A 26 -4.21 12.22 -27.10
CA GLU A 26 -5.11 11.50 -28.02
C GLU A 26 -6.18 12.45 -28.58
N GLU A 27 -7.47 12.11 -28.45
CA GLU A 27 -8.62 12.91 -28.87
C GLU A 27 -9.24 13.71 -27.71
N ASN A 28 -8.56 13.77 -26.55
CA ASN A 28 -9.05 14.41 -25.33
C ASN A 28 -8.09 15.51 -24.83
N ASN A 29 -8.59 16.36 -23.93
CA ASN A 29 -7.76 17.32 -23.20
C ASN A 29 -7.46 16.80 -21.78
N ILE A 30 -6.18 16.62 -21.46
CA ILE A 30 -5.66 16.47 -20.11
C ILE A 30 -5.14 17.83 -19.67
N LEU A 31 -5.70 18.38 -18.58
CA LEU A 31 -5.26 19.67 -18.05
C LEU A 31 -3.78 19.57 -17.63
N LEU A 32 -2.90 20.23 -18.37
CA LEU A 32 -1.45 20.14 -18.21
C LEU A 32 -0.83 21.53 -18.28
N ILE A 33 -0.01 21.88 -17.27
CA ILE A 33 0.71 23.14 -17.24
C ILE A 33 2.06 22.93 -17.94
N THR A 34 2.23 23.54 -19.11
CA THR A 34 3.48 23.48 -19.90
C THR A 34 4.18 24.82 -20.01
N GLN A 35 3.43 25.91 -19.86
CA GLN A 35 3.94 27.28 -19.96
C GLN A 35 4.24 27.86 -18.58
N LYS A 36 5.24 28.74 -18.52
CA LYS A 36 5.55 29.50 -17.31
C LYS A 36 4.49 30.56 -17.09
N LYS A 37 4.08 30.76 -15.83
CA LYS A 37 3.09 31.76 -15.44
C LYS A 37 3.48 33.15 -15.91
N GLU A 38 4.77 33.49 -15.82
CA GLU A 38 5.32 34.80 -16.21
C GLU A 38 5.11 35.13 -17.69
N ASP A 39 5.12 34.12 -18.56
CA ASP A 39 4.91 34.31 -20.00
C ASP A 39 3.44 34.61 -20.29
N LEU A 40 2.52 33.99 -19.55
CA LEU A 40 1.08 34.25 -19.65
C LEU A 40 0.71 35.63 -19.09
N LEU A 41 1.31 36.04 -17.96
CA LEU A 41 1.11 37.39 -17.40
C LEU A 41 1.48 38.47 -18.42
N LYS A 42 2.61 38.29 -19.13
CA LYS A 42 3.04 39.19 -20.21
C LYS A 42 2.12 39.13 -21.42
N LYS A 43 1.71 37.93 -21.86
CA LYS A 43 0.82 37.73 -23.01
C LYS A 43 -0.50 38.46 -22.83
N TYR A 44 -1.12 38.31 -21.67
CA TYR A 44 -2.43 38.89 -21.36
C TYR A 44 -2.37 40.28 -20.72
N GLN A 45 -1.17 40.78 -20.41
CA GLN A 45 -0.94 42.10 -19.78
C GLN A 45 -1.74 42.28 -18.47
N ILE A 46 -1.77 41.24 -17.64
CA ILE A 46 -2.50 41.22 -16.36
C ILE A 46 -1.55 41.05 -15.18
N SER A 47 -1.99 41.51 -14.00
CA SER A 47 -1.26 41.26 -12.76
C SER A 47 -1.38 39.79 -12.33
N GLU A 48 -0.44 39.37 -11.48
CA GLU A 48 -0.45 38.04 -10.88
C GLU A 48 -1.76 37.75 -10.12
N GLU A 49 -2.24 38.74 -9.36
CA GLU A 49 -3.49 38.64 -8.60
C GLU A 49 -4.70 38.40 -9.51
N VAL A 50 -4.79 39.11 -10.64
CA VAL A 50 -5.88 38.94 -11.62
C VAL A 50 -5.81 37.56 -12.27
N PHE A 51 -4.62 37.09 -12.62
CA PHE A 51 -4.43 35.75 -13.18
C PHE A 51 -4.86 34.67 -12.18
N ASP A 52 -4.40 34.74 -10.93
CA ASP A 52 -4.71 33.73 -9.92
C ASP A 52 -6.20 33.71 -9.58
N SER A 53 -6.85 34.88 -9.49
CA SER A 53 -8.30 34.96 -9.32
C SER A 53 -9.03 34.34 -10.51
N THR A 54 -8.59 34.65 -11.73
CA THR A 54 -9.18 34.10 -12.96
C THR A 54 -9.11 32.57 -12.99
N ILE A 55 -7.95 31.99 -12.67
CA ILE A 55 -7.76 30.53 -12.65
C ILE A 55 -8.55 29.89 -11.50
N SER A 56 -8.56 30.49 -10.32
CA SER A 56 -9.29 30.00 -9.15
C SER A 56 -10.81 29.97 -9.40
N GLU A 57 -11.36 31.07 -9.91
CA GLU A 57 -12.79 31.17 -10.26
C GLU A 57 -13.17 30.20 -11.38
N SER A 58 -12.32 30.06 -12.40
CA SER A 58 -12.52 29.11 -13.49
C SER A 58 -12.56 27.66 -12.99
N LYS A 59 -11.63 27.29 -12.09
CA LYS A 59 -11.65 25.97 -11.44
C LYS A 59 -12.94 25.73 -10.68
N LYS A 60 -13.45 26.74 -9.96
CA LYS A 60 -14.70 26.62 -9.21
C LYS A 60 -15.89 26.36 -10.13
N ILE A 61 -16.05 27.17 -11.19
CA ILE A 61 -17.14 27.01 -12.17
C ILE A 61 -17.09 25.62 -12.83
N LEU A 62 -15.91 25.20 -13.31
CA LEU A 62 -15.74 23.90 -13.95
C LEU A 62 -15.94 22.74 -12.97
N PHE A 63 -15.54 22.90 -11.70
CA PHE A 63 -15.77 21.89 -10.66
C PHE A 63 -17.26 21.73 -10.33
N GLU A 64 -18.01 22.83 -10.25
CA GLU A 64 -19.46 22.82 -10.06
C GLU A 64 -20.17 22.10 -11.21
N GLU A 65 -19.79 22.36 -12.46
CA GLU A 65 -20.34 21.64 -13.61
C GLU A 65 -19.95 20.15 -13.60
N ARG A 66 -18.68 19.84 -13.29
CA ARG A 66 -18.21 18.45 -13.16
C ARG A 66 -19.00 17.67 -12.10
N ASN A 67 -19.43 18.32 -11.02
CA ASN A 67 -20.22 17.68 -9.96
C ASN A 67 -21.65 17.32 -10.38
N LYS A 68 -22.17 17.86 -11.48
CA LYS A 68 -23.47 17.46 -12.04
C LYS A 68 -23.41 16.12 -12.79
N ARG A 69 -22.20 15.67 -13.15
CA ARG A 69 -21.99 14.39 -13.85
C ARG A 69 -22.14 13.24 -12.86
N VAL A 70 -22.63 12.10 -13.35
CA VAL A 70 -22.63 10.86 -12.59
C VAL A 70 -21.18 10.54 -12.25
N ARG A 71 -20.85 10.54 -10.95
CA ARG A 71 -19.52 10.14 -10.48
C ARG A 71 -19.31 8.66 -10.82
N PRO A 72 -18.10 8.25 -11.25
CA PRO A 72 -17.76 6.84 -11.28
C PRO A 72 -18.10 6.19 -9.94
N GLY A 73 -18.57 4.93 -9.97
CA GLY A 73 -18.83 4.19 -8.75
C GLY A 73 -17.60 4.19 -7.86
N LEU A 74 -17.76 4.56 -6.59
CA LEU A 74 -16.69 4.43 -5.61
C LEU A 74 -16.65 2.96 -5.17
N ASP A 75 -15.52 2.30 -5.38
CA ASP A 75 -15.25 1.06 -4.64
C ASP A 75 -14.85 1.45 -3.21
N ASP A 76 -15.83 1.45 -2.33
CA ASP A 76 -15.73 1.72 -0.89
C ASP A 76 -15.32 0.47 -0.09
N LYS A 77 -14.89 -0.60 -0.79
CA LYS A 77 -14.39 -1.81 -0.15
C LYS A 77 -13.07 -1.52 0.57
N ILE A 78 -13.03 -1.88 1.84
CA ILE A 78 -11.82 -1.89 2.65
C ILE A 78 -11.06 -3.19 2.32
N LEU A 79 -9.76 -3.08 2.03
CA LEU A 79 -8.89 -4.22 1.72
C LEU A 79 -7.79 -4.36 2.77
N THR A 80 -7.61 -5.57 3.29
CA THR A 80 -6.71 -5.86 4.42
C THR A 80 -5.26 -5.53 4.12
N SER A 81 -4.74 -5.98 2.98
CA SER A 81 -3.38 -5.68 2.49
C SER A 81 -3.10 -4.17 2.43
N TRP A 82 -4.00 -3.38 1.82
CA TRP A 82 -3.82 -1.92 1.72
C TRP A 82 -3.91 -1.22 3.07
N ASN A 83 -4.83 -1.65 3.93
CA ASN A 83 -4.92 -1.11 5.29
C ASN A 83 -3.69 -1.47 6.11
N SER A 84 -3.10 -2.65 5.91
CA SER A 84 -1.88 -3.06 6.60
C SER A 84 -0.67 -2.24 6.16
N LEU A 85 -0.51 -2.00 4.85
CA LEU A 85 0.52 -1.10 4.34
C LEU A 85 0.35 0.33 4.87
N MET A 86 -0.89 0.84 4.89
CA MET A 86 -1.21 2.15 5.46
C MET A 86 -0.89 2.21 6.97
N LEU A 87 -1.24 1.16 7.73
CA LEU A 87 -0.93 1.05 9.15
C LEU A 87 0.57 1.18 9.39
N LYS A 88 1.36 0.39 8.67
CA LYS A 88 2.81 0.40 8.78
C LYS A 88 3.39 1.77 8.40
N GLY A 89 2.88 2.37 7.32
CA GLY A 89 3.28 3.73 6.92
C GLY A 89 2.95 4.80 7.97
N TYR A 90 1.84 4.67 8.70
CA TYR A 90 1.56 5.56 9.85
C TYR A 90 2.51 5.33 11.01
N ILE A 91 2.91 4.09 11.29
CA ILE A 91 3.96 3.80 12.28
C ILE A 91 5.30 4.41 11.87
N ASP A 92 5.71 4.24 10.61
CA ASP A 92 6.93 4.84 10.08
C ASP A 92 6.90 6.37 10.19
N ALA A 93 5.77 7.00 9.85
CA ALA A 93 5.57 8.43 9.99
C ALA A 93 5.61 8.89 11.46
N TYR A 94 5.03 8.12 12.39
CA TYR A 94 5.13 8.41 13.82
C TYR A 94 6.57 8.35 14.31
N MET A 95 7.32 7.30 13.94
CA MET A 95 8.73 7.16 14.33
C MET A 95 9.61 8.28 13.75
N ALA A 96 9.31 8.74 12.53
CA ALA A 96 10.08 9.79 11.87
C ALA A 96 9.75 11.20 12.39
N PHE A 97 8.48 11.51 12.61
CA PHE A 97 8.01 12.87 12.91
C PHE A 97 7.61 13.09 14.37
N GLY A 98 7.38 12.04 15.16
CA GLY A 98 6.93 12.12 16.55
C GLY A 98 5.50 12.64 16.73
N GLU A 99 4.71 12.75 15.66
CA GLU A 99 3.36 13.31 15.72
C GLU A 99 2.30 12.26 16.10
N SER A 100 1.67 12.43 17.26
CA SER A 100 0.70 11.46 17.82
C SER A 100 -0.49 11.16 16.91
N LYS A 101 -0.86 12.06 16.00
CA LYS A 101 -1.94 11.83 15.02
C LYS A 101 -1.70 10.59 14.15
N PHE A 102 -0.43 10.29 13.84
CA PHE A 102 -0.07 9.12 13.04
C PHE A 102 -0.25 7.83 13.86
N LEU A 103 0.23 7.82 15.10
CA LEU A 103 0.05 6.68 16.00
C LEU A 103 -1.43 6.41 16.27
N LEU A 104 -2.23 7.43 16.53
CA LEU A 104 -3.68 7.29 16.76
C LEU A 104 -4.40 6.72 15.53
N ALA A 105 -3.99 7.12 14.32
CA ALA A 105 -4.51 6.55 13.09
C ALA A 105 -4.10 5.08 12.91
N ALA A 106 -2.85 4.73 13.23
CA ALA A 106 -2.35 3.36 13.21
C ALA A 106 -3.09 2.45 14.19
N ILE A 107 -3.29 2.90 15.45
CA ILE A 107 -4.04 2.16 16.47
C ILE A 107 -5.48 1.90 15.99
N LYS A 108 -6.18 2.93 15.51
CA LYS A 108 -7.55 2.79 15.01
C LYS A 108 -7.64 1.75 13.87
N ASN A 109 -6.69 1.78 12.95
CA ASN A 109 -6.65 0.84 11.84
C ASN A 109 -6.29 -0.59 12.30
N GLY A 110 -5.29 -0.73 13.17
CA GLY A 110 -4.91 -2.02 13.74
C GLY A 110 -6.05 -2.68 14.51
N ASP A 111 -6.76 -1.90 15.34
CA ASP A 111 -7.91 -2.40 16.10
C ASP A 111 -9.04 -2.81 15.15
N PHE A 112 -9.24 -2.09 14.03
CA PHE A 112 -10.19 -2.51 13.00
C PHE A 112 -9.79 -3.86 12.38
N ILE A 113 -8.53 -4.04 11.99
CA ILE A 113 -8.07 -5.32 11.41
C ILE A 113 -8.23 -6.45 12.43
N LEU A 114 -7.84 -6.25 13.68
CA LEU A 114 -7.98 -7.26 14.73
C LEU A 114 -9.44 -7.65 14.99
N ASN A 115 -10.35 -6.67 15.09
CA ASN A 115 -11.70 -6.92 15.56
C ASN A 115 -12.68 -7.29 14.43
N GLU A 116 -12.45 -6.80 13.21
CA GLU A 116 -13.41 -6.95 12.10
C GLU A 116 -12.89 -7.85 10.98
N MET A 117 -11.56 -8.02 10.85
CA MET A 117 -10.95 -8.72 9.72
C MET A 117 -10.29 -10.05 10.09
N MET A 118 -9.96 -10.25 11.36
CA MET A 118 -9.23 -11.43 11.86
C MET A 118 -10.15 -12.27 12.74
N SER A 119 -10.24 -13.57 12.49
CA SER A 119 -10.88 -14.50 13.42
C SER A 119 -9.93 -15.02 14.49
N ASP A 120 -10.50 -15.67 15.52
CA ASP A 120 -9.76 -16.12 16.71
C ASP A 120 -8.59 -17.07 16.41
N ASP A 121 -8.71 -17.87 15.36
CA ASP A 121 -7.73 -18.83 14.84
C ASP A 121 -6.65 -18.19 13.93
N GLY A 122 -6.78 -16.89 13.65
CA GLY A 122 -5.84 -16.14 12.82
C GLY A 122 -6.17 -16.08 11.34
N ARG A 123 -7.32 -16.62 10.88
CA ARG A 123 -7.76 -16.39 9.49
C ARG A 123 -8.10 -14.92 9.30
N LEU A 124 -7.60 -14.35 8.20
CA LEU A 124 -7.96 -13.02 7.74
C LEU A 124 -9.04 -13.08 6.66
N ASP A 125 -9.87 -12.05 6.64
CA ASP A 125 -10.68 -11.68 5.49
C ASP A 125 -9.92 -10.69 4.61
N ARG A 126 -10.08 -10.79 3.29
CA ARG A 126 -9.46 -9.87 2.32
C ARG A 126 -10.17 -8.53 2.28
N ASN A 127 -11.49 -8.56 2.41
CA ASN A 127 -12.34 -7.41 2.13
C ASN A 127 -13.40 -7.19 3.19
N TYR A 128 -13.76 -5.93 3.38
CA TYR A 128 -14.87 -5.54 4.22
C TYR A 128 -15.70 -4.44 3.56
N LYS A 129 -17.01 -4.63 3.56
CA LYS A 129 -17.97 -3.65 3.09
C LYS A 129 -19.32 -3.86 3.77
N ASN A 130 -19.91 -2.78 4.30
CA ASN A 130 -21.24 -2.80 4.94
C ASN A 130 -21.38 -3.87 6.04
N GLY A 131 -20.38 -3.99 6.92
CA GLY A 131 -20.40 -4.94 8.04
C GLY A 131 -20.16 -6.40 7.63
N LYS A 132 -19.67 -6.64 6.40
CA LYS A 132 -19.49 -8.00 5.87
C LYS A 132 -18.17 -8.17 5.14
N SER A 133 -17.58 -9.32 5.38
CA SER A 133 -16.45 -9.87 4.64
C SER A 133 -16.89 -11.06 3.81
N THR A 134 -16.35 -11.21 2.61
CA THR A 134 -16.85 -12.22 1.64
C THR A 134 -15.75 -12.97 0.92
N ILE A 135 -14.49 -12.58 1.08
CA ILE A 135 -13.35 -13.13 0.37
C ILE A 135 -12.31 -13.49 1.41
N ASN A 136 -11.89 -14.75 1.40
CA ASN A 136 -10.77 -15.22 2.21
C ASN A 136 -9.48 -14.48 1.84
N ALA A 137 -8.66 -14.15 2.82
CA ALA A 137 -7.42 -13.42 2.61
C ALA A 137 -6.40 -14.20 1.76
N PHE A 138 -5.61 -13.45 1.00
CA PHE A 138 -4.44 -13.97 0.28
C PHE A 138 -3.16 -13.70 1.06
N LEU A 139 -2.06 -14.31 0.64
CA LEU A 139 -0.80 -14.26 1.38
C LEU A 139 -0.31 -12.84 1.65
N ASP A 140 -0.57 -11.88 0.76
CA ASP A 140 -0.23 -10.47 0.93
C ASP A 140 -0.97 -9.80 2.09
N ASP A 141 -2.26 -10.13 2.27
CA ASP A 141 -3.05 -9.66 3.40
C ASP A 141 -2.40 -10.12 4.72
N TYR A 142 -1.97 -11.39 4.82
CA TYR A 142 -1.28 -11.90 6.01
C TYR A 142 0.11 -11.32 6.21
N SER A 143 0.94 -11.30 5.17
CA SER A 143 2.34 -10.89 5.28
C SER A 143 2.46 -9.42 5.68
N TYR A 144 1.66 -8.55 5.06
CA TYR A 144 1.65 -7.13 5.40
C TYR A 144 1.04 -6.87 6.78
N THR A 145 -0.04 -7.57 7.15
CA THR A 145 -0.64 -7.41 8.50
C THR A 145 0.34 -7.82 9.59
N MET A 146 1.04 -8.95 9.39
CA MET A 146 2.04 -9.43 10.33
C MET A 146 3.16 -8.42 10.54
N GLU A 147 3.73 -7.85 9.47
CA GLU A 147 4.74 -6.79 9.60
C GLU A 147 4.20 -5.53 10.28
N ALA A 148 2.97 -5.12 9.94
CA ALA A 148 2.32 -3.97 10.52
C ALA A 148 2.10 -4.15 12.04
N PHE A 149 1.65 -5.33 12.48
CA PHE A 149 1.44 -5.65 13.89
C PHE A 149 2.76 -5.76 14.67
N ILE A 150 3.82 -6.30 14.07
CA ILE A 150 5.16 -6.27 14.68
C ILE A 150 5.60 -4.82 14.90
N SER A 151 5.41 -3.95 13.90
CA SER A 151 5.77 -2.52 14.00
C SER A 151 4.91 -1.79 15.06
N MET A 152 3.63 -2.16 15.19
CA MET A 152 2.76 -1.66 16.27
C MET A 152 3.30 -2.05 17.65
N TYR A 153 3.72 -3.30 17.82
CA TYR A 153 4.33 -3.74 19.08
C TYR A 153 5.60 -2.97 19.40
N GLU A 154 6.50 -2.78 18.42
CA GLU A 154 7.76 -2.04 18.61
C GLU A 154 7.55 -0.59 19.09
N VAL A 155 6.44 0.04 18.69
CA VAL A 155 6.13 1.43 19.07
C VAL A 155 5.25 1.54 20.33
N THR A 156 4.36 0.58 20.57
CA THR A 156 3.37 0.67 21.65
C THR A 156 3.69 -0.22 22.85
N PHE A 157 4.50 -1.25 22.66
CA PHE A 157 4.73 -2.36 23.61
C PHE A 157 3.45 -3.08 24.07
N ASP A 158 2.34 -2.92 23.36
CA ASP A 158 1.11 -3.66 23.62
C ASP A 158 1.23 -5.07 23.01
N GLU A 159 1.39 -6.07 23.89
CA GLU A 159 1.63 -7.46 23.51
C GLU A 159 0.55 -8.06 22.60
N LYS A 160 -0.68 -7.50 22.59
CA LYS A 160 -1.75 -7.99 21.72
C LYS A 160 -1.33 -8.03 20.25
N TRP A 161 -0.51 -7.07 19.82
CA TRP A 161 -0.05 -6.97 18.44
C TRP A 161 0.94 -8.08 18.08
N ILE A 162 1.94 -8.35 18.92
CA ILE A 162 2.96 -9.36 18.61
C ILE A 162 2.37 -10.78 18.68
N TYR A 163 1.45 -11.04 19.60
CA TYR A 163 0.72 -12.31 19.64
C TYR A 163 -0.25 -12.49 18.46
N ALA A 164 -0.91 -11.42 18.01
CA ALA A 164 -1.72 -11.47 16.80
C ALA A 164 -0.86 -11.76 15.56
N ALA A 165 0.30 -11.10 15.42
CA ALA A 165 1.25 -11.38 14.36
C ALA A 165 1.71 -12.86 14.36
N LYS A 166 1.95 -13.43 15.55
CA LYS A 166 2.27 -14.86 15.68
C LYS A 166 1.14 -15.76 15.19
N LYS A 167 -0.12 -15.47 15.56
CA LYS A 167 -1.28 -16.24 15.06
C LYS A 167 -1.38 -16.21 13.54
N LEU A 168 -1.13 -15.05 12.92
CA LEU A 168 -1.11 -14.92 11.46
C LEU A 168 -0.02 -15.80 10.83
N ALA A 169 1.19 -15.83 11.40
CA ALA A 169 2.27 -16.69 10.94
C ALA A 169 1.90 -18.17 11.03
N ASP A 170 1.36 -18.61 12.17
CA ASP A 170 0.92 -19.99 12.37
C ASP A 170 -0.17 -20.40 11.37
N TYR A 171 -1.16 -19.52 11.14
CA TYR A 171 -2.21 -19.74 10.15
C TYR A 171 -1.66 -19.88 8.72
N VAL A 172 -0.73 -18.99 8.34
CA VAL A 172 -0.07 -19.03 7.03
C VAL A 172 0.72 -20.33 6.83
N ILE A 173 1.47 -20.77 7.85
CA ILE A 173 2.22 -22.04 7.83
C ILE A 173 1.28 -23.23 7.62
N ALA A 174 0.12 -23.24 8.28
CA ALA A 174 -0.84 -24.31 8.15
C ALA A 174 -1.49 -24.38 6.76
N HIS A 175 -1.84 -23.23 6.17
CA HIS A 175 -2.78 -23.18 5.04
C HIS A 175 -2.18 -22.74 3.68
N PHE A 176 -0.99 -22.14 3.68
CA PHE A 176 -0.39 -21.57 2.48
C PHE A 176 0.92 -22.26 2.06
N LYS A 177 1.52 -23.07 2.92
CA LYS A 177 2.81 -23.73 2.64
C LYS A 177 2.71 -24.66 1.43
N GLU A 178 3.70 -24.60 0.55
CA GLU A 178 3.83 -25.53 -0.57
C GLU A 178 4.53 -26.84 -0.12
N ASN A 179 4.05 -28.00 -0.60
CA ASN A 179 4.63 -29.30 -0.23
C ASN A 179 5.98 -29.61 -0.90
N LYS A 180 6.36 -28.90 -1.97
CA LYS A 180 7.54 -29.17 -2.80
C LYS A 180 8.70 -28.22 -2.53
N SER A 181 8.47 -27.13 -1.80
CA SER A 181 9.46 -26.12 -1.49
C SER A 181 9.16 -25.49 -0.12
N ASP A 182 10.03 -24.62 0.38
CA ASP A 182 9.76 -23.85 1.60
C ASP A 182 8.95 -22.56 1.34
N PHE A 183 8.53 -22.33 0.09
CA PHE A 183 7.72 -21.16 -0.28
C PHE A 183 6.24 -21.37 -0.01
N PHE A 184 5.50 -20.27 -0.16
CA PHE A 184 4.08 -20.19 0.15
C PHE A 184 3.27 -19.81 -1.08
N PHE A 185 2.17 -20.51 -1.28
CA PHE A 185 1.19 -20.14 -2.28
C PHE A 185 0.54 -18.81 -1.94
N TYR A 186 0.07 -18.10 -2.97
CA TYR A 186 -0.65 -16.84 -2.81
C TYR A 186 -2.07 -17.03 -2.25
N THR A 187 -2.73 -18.13 -2.59
CA THR A 187 -4.08 -18.48 -2.10
C THR A 187 -4.00 -19.53 -1.01
N SER A 188 -5.05 -19.68 -0.21
CA SER A 188 -5.15 -20.70 0.85
C SER A 188 -5.47 -22.09 0.27
N ASP A 189 -5.22 -23.15 1.02
CA ASP A 189 -5.62 -24.52 0.68
C ASP A 189 -7.10 -24.81 0.97
N ILE A 190 -7.76 -23.99 1.77
CA ILE A 190 -9.22 -24.04 2.02
C ILE A 190 -10.03 -23.32 0.94
N ASP A 191 -9.38 -22.56 0.05
CA ASP A 191 -10.04 -21.89 -1.06
C ASP A 191 -10.54 -22.91 -2.08
N LYS A 192 -11.48 -22.47 -2.94
CA LYS A 192 -11.93 -23.30 -4.06
C LYS A 192 -10.70 -23.74 -4.90
N PRO A 193 -10.58 -25.05 -5.23
CA PRO A 193 -9.44 -25.55 -5.97
C PRO A 193 -9.21 -24.79 -7.27
N LEU A 194 -7.98 -24.32 -7.47
CA LEU A 194 -7.51 -23.74 -8.72
C LEU A 194 -6.70 -24.78 -9.50
N ILE A 195 -6.66 -24.67 -10.83
CA ILE A 195 -5.85 -25.54 -11.70
C ILE A 195 -4.37 -25.46 -11.31
N ALA A 196 -3.90 -24.25 -10.95
CA ALA A 196 -2.57 -24.02 -10.42
C ALA A 196 -2.63 -22.87 -9.39
N ARG A 197 -1.96 -23.06 -8.25
CA ARG A 197 -1.74 -22.00 -7.26
C ARG A 197 -0.44 -21.27 -7.59
N LYS A 198 -0.48 -19.94 -7.60
CA LYS A 198 0.68 -19.09 -7.86
C LYS A 198 1.53 -18.95 -6.58
N ILE A 199 2.85 -18.87 -6.74
CA ILE A 199 3.77 -18.33 -5.73
C ILE A 199 4.26 -16.97 -6.24
N ASP A 200 4.29 -15.98 -5.35
CA ASP A 200 4.64 -14.61 -5.68
C ASP A 200 6.04 -14.26 -5.18
N PHE A 201 6.97 -14.11 -6.11
CA PHE A 201 8.40 -13.94 -5.82
C PHE A 201 8.94 -12.53 -6.05
N SER A 202 8.34 -11.78 -6.98
CA SER A 202 8.93 -10.52 -7.47
C SER A 202 8.40 -9.34 -6.67
N ASP A 203 9.30 -8.59 -6.04
CA ASP A 203 9.01 -7.28 -5.49
C ASP A 203 8.76 -6.30 -6.65
N ASN A 204 7.72 -5.46 -6.53
CA ASN A 204 7.38 -4.43 -7.51
C ASN A 204 7.07 -3.12 -6.77
N VAL A 205 5.93 -2.48 -7.04
CA VAL A 205 5.46 -1.29 -6.30
C VAL A 205 5.30 -1.59 -4.80
N THR A 206 5.03 -2.86 -4.47
CA THR A 206 5.03 -3.40 -3.10
C THR A 206 5.96 -4.61 -3.03
N PRO A 207 6.43 -5.01 -1.83
CA PRO A 207 7.11 -6.29 -1.65
C PRO A 207 6.25 -7.46 -2.16
N SER A 208 6.87 -8.55 -2.57
CA SER A 208 6.14 -9.81 -2.80
C SER A 208 5.59 -10.35 -1.48
N SER A 209 4.49 -11.09 -1.56
CA SER A 209 3.91 -11.71 -0.35
C SER A 209 4.88 -12.67 0.36
N ASN A 210 5.71 -13.40 -0.37
CA ASN A 210 6.71 -14.30 0.22
C ASN A 210 7.91 -13.53 0.81
N SER A 211 8.38 -12.44 0.20
CA SER A 211 9.48 -11.63 0.77
C SER A 211 9.05 -10.97 2.07
N SER A 212 7.82 -10.43 2.09
CA SER A 212 7.20 -9.85 3.27
C SER A 212 6.97 -10.87 4.39
N LEU A 213 6.43 -12.05 4.06
CA LEU A 213 6.26 -13.14 5.01
C LEU A 213 7.60 -13.53 5.65
N THR A 214 8.64 -13.65 4.82
CA THR A 214 9.99 -14.02 5.30
C THR A 214 10.55 -12.99 6.27
N MET A 215 10.35 -11.70 6.00
CA MET A 215 10.74 -10.64 6.93
C MET A 215 9.99 -10.74 8.26
N GLY A 216 8.68 -10.96 8.23
CA GLY A 216 7.87 -11.12 9.44
C GLY A 216 8.26 -12.36 10.25
N LEU A 217 8.50 -13.51 9.60
CA LEU A 217 8.99 -14.72 10.26
C LEU A 217 10.33 -14.51 10.95
N LEU A 218 11.28 -13.80 10.31
CA LEU A 218 12.57 -13.44 10.93
C LEU A 218 12.43 -12.52 12.14
N ASN A 219 11.41 -11.65 12.15
CA ASN A 219 11.18 -10.78 13.29
C ASN A 219 10.52 -11.54 14.44
N LEU A 220 9.50 -12.35 14.14
CA LEU A 220 8.85 -13.20 15.14
C LEU A 220 9.81 -14.20 15.75
N SER A 221 10.70 -14.80 14.95
CA SER A 221 11.70 -15.73 15.47
C SER A 221 12.60 -15.11 16.53
N ARG A 222 12.85 -13.79 16.44
CA ARG A 222 13.63 -13.05 17.43
C ARG A 222 12.82 -12.71 18.66
N PHE A 223 11.62 -12.15 18.49
CA PHE A 223 10.77 -11.79 19.62
C PHE A 223 10.38 -12.99 20.48
N PHE A 224 10.19 -14.17 19.87
CA PHE A 224 9.77 -15.39 20.56
C PHE A 224 10.89 -16.42 20.77
N TYR A 225 12.12 -16.15 20.33
CA TYR A 225 13.21 -17.13 20.27
C TYR A 225 12.79 -18.45 19.57
N ASP A 226 11.95 -18.34 18.53
CA ASP A 226 11.33 -19.45 17.82
C ASP A 226 12.25 -20.00 16.72
N GLN A 227 12.98 -21.06 17.06
CA GLN A 227 13.91 -21.75 16.16
C GLN A 227 13.25 -22.29 14.87
N PRO A 228 12.03 -22.88 14.91
CA PRO A 228 11.30 -23.23 13.70
C PRO A 228 11.09 -22.07 12.71
N TYR A 229 10.67 -20.88 13.17
CA TYR A 229 10.51 -19.71 12.29
C TYR A 229 11.84 -19.25 11.68
N GLU A 230 12.91 -19.22 12.48
CA GLU A 230 14.24 -18.84 12.01
C GLU A 230 14.75 -19.80 10.93
N ALA A 231 14.64 -21.11 11.18
CA ALA A 231 15.05 -22.14 10.23
C ALA A 231 14.27 -22.05 8.91
N LEU A 232 12.96 -21.84 8.98
CA LEU A 232 12.11 -21.68 7.81
C LEU A 232 12.51 -20.45 6.99
N ALA A 233 12.62 -19.27 7.62
CA ALA A 233 13.02 -18.06 6.91
C ALA A 233 14.42 -18.18 6.28
N ASN A 234 15.36 -18.82 6.97
CA ASN A 234 16.71 -19.09 6.45
C ASN A 234 16.67 -19.99 5.20
N ASN A 235 15.84 -21.04 5.20
CA ASN A 235 15.68 -21.91 4.03
C ASN A 235 15.09 -21.15 2.83
N ILE A 236 14.07 -20.31 3.05
CA ILE A 236 13.46 -19.49 2.00
C ILE A 236 14.51 -18.54 1.39
N ILE A 237 15.29 -17.85 2.23
CA ILE A 237 16.36 -16.94 1.77
C ILE A 237 17.42 -17.69 0.96
N LYS A 238 17.82 -18.89 1.39
CA LYS A 238 18.76 -19.73 0.62
C LYS A 238 18.18 -20.13 -0.73
N ALA A 239 16.89 -20.48 -0.78
CA ALA A 239 16.22 -20.89 -2.00
C ALA A 239 16.08 -19.75 -3.02
N ILE A 240 15.75 -18.52 -2.58
CA ILE A 240 15.57 -17.37 -3.49
C ILE A 240 16.90 -16.75 -3.95
N LYS A 241 18.00 -16.98 -3.21
CA LYS A 241 19.31 -16.34 -3.45
C LYS A 241 19.77 -16.32 -4.91
N PRO A 242 19.73 -17.43 -5.70
CA PRO A 242 20.18 -17.39 -7.09
C PRO A 242 19.35 -16.45 -7.97
N HIS A 243 18.04 -16.36 -7.70
CA HIS A 243 17.13 -15.46 -8.42
C HIS A 243 17.32 -14.01 -8.00
N ALA A 244 17.41 -13.76 -6.68
CA ALA A 244 17.57 -12.42 -6.12
C ALA A 244 18.87 -11.74 -6.60
N ILE A 245 19.97 -12.48 -6.71
CA ILE A 245 21.25 -11.94 -7.22
C ILE A 245 21.16 -11.63 -8.71
N LYS A 246 20.43 -12.43 -9.50
CA LYS A 246 20.28 -12.23 -10.94
C LYS A 246 19.42 -10.99 -11.27
N ASN A 247 18.46 -10.65 -10.40
CA ASN A 247 17.56 -9.52 -10.62
C ASN A 247 17.27 -8.73 -9.34
N PRO A 248 18.27 -8.02 -8.78
CA PRO A 248 18.17 -7.41 -7.45
C PRO A 248 17.08 -6.34 -7.35
N THR A 249 16.80 -5.62 -8.45
CA THR A 249 15.78 -4.56 -8.48
C THR A 249 14.37 -5.10 -8.18
N PHE A 250 14.06 -6.31 -8.64
CA PHE A 250 12.77 -6.97 -8.41
C PHE A 250 12.80 -7.93 -7.21
N ASN A 251 13.87 -7.90 -6.40
CA ASN A 251 14.03 -8.75 -5.22
C ASN A 251 14.68 -7.96 -4.06
N SER A 252 14.44 -6.65 -4.02
CA SER A 252 15.09 -5.75 -3.05
C SER A 252 14.69 -6.10 -1.62
N TYR A 253 13.44 -6.47 -1.39
CA TYR A 253 12.93 -6.81 -0.06
C TYR A 253 13.47 -8.17 0.42
N TRP A 254 13.64 -9.13 -0.50
CA TRP A 254 14.38 -10.36 -0.24
C TRP A 254 15.81 -10.11 0.23
N LEU A 255 16.51 -9.19 -0.44
CA LEU A 255 17.88 -8.82 -0.07
C LEU A 255 17.91 -8.10 1.29
N SER A 256 16.92 -7.26 1.61
CA SER A 256 16.77 -6.70 2.96
C SER A 256 16.58 -7.78 4.02
N ALA A 257 15.75 -8.81 3.77
CA ALA A 257 15.59 -9.94 4.68
C ALA A 257 16.91 -10.73 4.85
N ALA A 258 17.65 -10.94 3.76
CA ALA A 258 18.96 -11.61 3.79
C ALA A 258 20.02 -10.83 4.59
N ILE A 259 20.06 -9.50 4.46
CA ILE A 259 20.89 -8.62 5.29
C ILE A 259 20.48 -8.79 6.75
N LYS A 260 19.18 -8.75 7.03
CA LYS A 260 18.64 -8.91 8.38
C LYS A 260 19.03 -10.23 9.02
N LEU A 261 19.09 -11.32 8.25
CA LEU A 261 19.55 -12.64 8.72
C LEU A 261 21.06 -12.70 8.97
N THR A 262 21.85 -11.99 8.17
CA THR A 262 23.33 -12.12 8.16
C THR A 262 24.01 -11.25 9.21
N TYR A 263 23.48 -10.05 9.47
CA TYR A 263 24.10 -9.10 10.41
C TYR A 263 23.49 -9.23 11.81
N PRO A 264 24.32 -9.20 12.88
CA PRO A 264 23.84 -9.29 14.25
C PRO A 264 23.03 -8.04 14.64
N PHE A 265 22.04 -8.25 15.51
CA PHE A 265 21.33 -7.17 16.18
C PHE A 265 22.16 -6.70 17.38
N TYR A 266 22.21 -5.39 17.58
CA TYR A 266 22.67 -4.83 18.85
C TYR A 266 21.45 -4.76 19.77
N GLU A 267 21.34 -5.68 20.72
CA GLU A 267 20.43 -5.50 21.85
C GLU A 267 21.01 -4.37 22.72
N LEU A 268 20.25 -3.28 22.86
CA LEU A 268 20.57 -2.25 23.85
C LEU A 268 20.12 -2.81 25.22
N GLY A 269 21.08 -3.43 25.92
CA GLY A 269 20.91 -3.89 27.31
C GLY A 269 21.02 -2.75 28.33
#